data_AF-A0A968MV74-F1
#
_entry.id   AF-A0A968MV74-F1
#
_cell.length_a   1.000
_cell.length_b   1.000
_cell.length_c   1.000
_cell.angle_alpha   90.00
_cell.angle_beta   90.00
_cell.angle_gamma   90.00
#
_symmetry.space_group_name_H-M   'P 1'
#
loop_
_entity.id
_entity.type
_entity.pdbx_description
1 polymer ?
#
loop_
_entity_poly.entity_id
_entity_poly.type
_entity_poly.pdbx_seq_one_letter_code
_entity_poly.pdbx_strand_id
1 'polypeptide(L)' 'MGNNNSHIDIDLLARFFSGECTPPEREHVLEWKEASAENRTEFESLQQVWGAMDKTSPDRTSMWKQSGRTTG' A
#
# COMPACT_ATOMS: atom_id res chain seq x y z
N MET A 1 -2.08 -4.23 -32.92
CA MET A 1 -2.90 -3.75 -31.79
C MET A 1 -1.96 -3.48 -30.62
N GLY A 2 -1.91 -2.24 -30.11
CA GLY A 2 -1.14 -1.92 -28.90
C GLY A 2 -1.93 -2.39 -27.69
N ASN A 3 -1.47 -3.46 -27.03
CA ASN A 3 -2.10 -3.95 -25.81
C ASN A 3 -1.70 -3.01 -24.68
N ASN A 4 -2.62 -2.14 -24.28
CA ASN A 4 -2.52 -1.26 -23.11
C ASN A 4 -2.61 -2.05 -21.78
N ASN A 5 -1.89 -3.17 -21.67
CA ASN A 5 -1.92 -4.08 -20.52
C ASN A 5 -0.95 -3.66 -19.39
N SER A 6 -0.47 -2.41 -19.42
CA SER A 6 0.60 -1.92 -18.54
C SER A 6 0.08 -1.18 -17.31
N HIS A 7 -1.24 -1.03 -17.15
CA HIS A 7 -1.82 -0.26 -16.05
C HIS A 7 -2.85 -1.11 -15.31
N ILE A 8 -2.55 -1.40 -14.04
CA ILE A 8 -3.49 -2.00 -13.10
C ILE A 8 -4.23 -0.89 -12.37
N ASP A 9 -5.53 -1.09 -12.11
CA ASP A 9 -6.33 -0.13 -11.35
C ASP A 9 -5.78 0.01 -9.92
N ILE A 10 -5.43 1.24 -9.54
CA ILE A 10 -4.94 1.55 -8.18
C ILE A 10 -6.03 1.24 -7.14
N ASP A 11 -7.30 1.41 -7.47
CA ASP A 11 -8.43 1.03 -6.61
C ASP A 11 -8.45 -0.48 -6.33
N LEU A 12 -8.17 -1.30 -7.35
CA LEU A 12 -8.05 -2.75 -7.23
C LEU A 12 -6.87 -3.13 -6.32
N LEU A 13 -5.72 -2.47 -6.47
CA LEU A 13 -4.56 -2.66 -5.59
C LEU A 13 -4.86 -2.24 -4.14
N ALA A 14 -5.57 -1.13 -3.94
CA ALA A 14 -5.98 -0.69 -2.60
C ALA A 14 -6.89 -1.74 -1.93
N ARG A 15 -7.88 -2.28 -2.65
CA ARG A 15 -8.72 -3.39 -2.17
C ARG A 15 -7.91 -4.65 -1.88
N PHE A 16 -6.94 -4.97 -2.74
CA PHE A 16 -6.03 -6.10 -2.53
C PHE A 16 -5.22 -5.94 -1.24
N PHE A 17 -4.66 -4.75 -0.99
CA PHE A 17 -3.89 -4.48 0.23
C PHE A 17 -4.78 -4.39 1.49
N SER A 18 -6.03 -3.93 1.35
CA SER A 18 -7.05 -3.92 2.43
C SER A 18 -7.59 -5.32 2.74
N GLY A 19 -7.48 -6.26 1.80
CA GLY A 19 -8.10 -7.60 1.89
C GLY A 19 -9.58 -7.62 1.49
N GLU A 20 -10.08 -6.55 0.88
CA GLU A 20 -11.46 -6.37 0.41
C GLU A 20 -11.66 -6.80 -1.06
N CYS A 21 -10.66 -7.43 -1.68
CA CYS A 21 -10.77 -7.95 -3.04
C CYS A 21 -11.48 -9.31 -3.09
N THR A 22 -12.25 -9.55 -4.16
CA THR A 22 -12.80 -10.87 -4.46
C THR A 22 -11.72 -11.84 -4.99
N PRO A 23 -11.96 -13.17 -4.98
CA PRO A 23 -11.02 -14.14 -5.55
C PRO A 23 -10.55 -13.83 -6.98
N PRO A 24 -11.43 -13.51 -7.96
CA PRO A 24 -10.97 -13.19 -9.32
C PRO A 24 -10.16 -11.88 -9.39
N GLU A 25 -10.50 -10.89 -8.57
CA GLU A 25 -9.73 -9.64 -8.45
C GLU A 25 -8.31 -9.92 -7.91
N ARG A 26 -8.20 -10.83 -6.95
CA ARG A 26 -6.91 -11.24 -6.39
C ARG A 26 -6.04 -11.93 -7.44
N GLU A 27 -6.61 -12.85 -8.20
CA GLU A 27 -5.92 -13.56 -9.28
C GLU A 27 -5.41 -12.57 -10.33
N HIS A 28 -6.25 -11.60 -10.73
CA HIS A 28 -5.85 -10.55 -11.67
C HIS A 28 -4.62 -9.76 -11.20
N VAL A 29 -4.57 -9.36 -9.93
CA VAL A 29 -3.42 -8.64 -9.35
C VAL A 29 -2.16 -9.51 -9.38
N LEU A 30 -2.29 -10.81 -9.08
CA LEU A 30 -1.17 -11.75 -9.11
C LEU A 30 -0.66 -11.96 -10.53
N GLU A 31 -1.55 -12.18 -11.49
CA GLU A 31 -1.22 -12.33 -12.90
C GLU A 31 -0.51 -11.08 -13.45
N TRP A 32 -1.01 -9.89 -13.13
CA TRP A 32 -0.36 -8.62 -13.51
C TRP A 32 1.03 -8.49 -12.89
N LYS A 33 1.19 -8.83 -11.60
CA LYS A 33 2.48 -8.78 -10.90
C LYS A 33 3.50 -9.75 -11.51
N GLU A 34 3.05 -10.92 -11.94
CA GLU A 34 3.91 -11.96 -12.54
C GLU A 34 4.17 -11.73 -14.03
N ALA A 35 3.35 -10.92 -14.70
CA ALA A 35 3.50 -10.61 -16.12
C ALA A 35 4.80 -9.88 -16.46
N SER A 36 5.39 -9.10 -15.53
CA SER A 36 6.65 -8.37 -15.78
C SER A 36 7.35 -7.94 -14.49
N ALA A 37 8.69 -7.83 -14.56
CA ALA A 37 9.51 -7.34 -13.43
C ALA A 37 9.21 -5.88 -13.07
N GLU A 38 8.80 -5.07 -14.04
CA GLU A 38 8.42 -3.67 -13.85
C GLU A 38 7.14 -3.59 -12.99
N ASN A 39 6.09 -4.35 -13.35
CA ASN A 39 4.86 -4.48 -12.57
C ASN A 39 5.13 -4.93 -11.12
N ARG A 40 6.06 -5.86 -10.93
CA ARG A 40 6.46 -6.32 -9.61
C ARG A 40 7.09 -5.19 -8.78
N THR A 41 7.95 -4.38 -9.39
CA THR A 41 8.59 -3.24 -8.74
C THR A 41 7.56 -2.16 -8.34
N GLU A 42 6.60 -1.90 -9.23
CA GLU A 42 5.48 -0.98 -8.96
C GLU A 42 4.59 -1.51 -7.82
N PHE A 43 4.26 -2.80 -7.83
CA PHE A 43 3.51 -3.45 -6.75
C PHE A 43 4.20 -3.30 -5.40
N GLU A 44 5.51 -3.58 -5.34
CA GLU A 44 6.30 -3.47 -4.11
C GLU A 44 6.35 -2.02 -3.60
N SER A 45 6.49 -1.05 -4.49
CA SER A 45 6.48 0.38 -4.15
C SER A 45 5.14 0.81 -3.56
N LEU A 46 4.03 0.41 -4.18
CA LEU A 46 2.68 0.71 -3.68
C LEU A 46 2.39 0.01 -2.35
N GLN A 47 2.85 -1.23 -2.18
CA GLN A 47 2.72 -1.96 -0.91
C GLN A 47 3.49 -1.27 0.23
N GLN A 48 4.68 -0.72 -0.05
CA GLN A 48 5.45 0.06 0.94
C GLN A 48 4.70 1.32 1.36
N VAL A 49 4.16 2.08 0.40
CA VAL A 49 3.38 3.30 0.68
C VAL A 49 2.12 2.97 1.48
N TRP A 50 1.38 1.94 1.09
CA TRP A 50 0.17 1.50 1.79
C TRP A 50 0.48 1.04 3.23
N GLY A 51 1.52 0.23 3.42
CA GLY A 51 1.96 -0.21 4.74
C GLY A 51 2.48 0.92 5.62
N ALA A 52 3.04 1.97 5.03
CA ALA A 52 3.41 3.18 5.76
C ALA A 52 2.17 3.95 6.24
N MET A 53 1.09 4.01 5.45
CA MET A 53 -0.17 4.66 5.85
C MET A 53 -0.81 3.96 7.06
N ASP A 54 -0.85 2.63 7.09
CA ASP A 54 -1.34 1.86 8.23
C ASP A 54 -0.50 2.12 9.50
N LYS A 55 0.82 2.19 9.36
CA LYS A 55 1.76 2.50 10.45
C LYS A 55 1.81 3.98 10.85
N THR A 56 1.19 4.86 10.07
CA THR A 56 0.97 6.26 10.46
C THR A 56 -0.28 6.43 11.32
N SER A 57 -0.82 5.39 11.95
CA SER A 57 -1.40 5.60 13.27
C SER A 57 -0.27 6.20 14.11
N PRO A 58 -0.26 7.53 14.34
CA PRO A 58 0.79 8.08 15.13
C PRO A 58 0.63 7.37 16.46
N ASP A 59 1.72 6.85 16.99
CA ASP A 59 1.89 6.90 18.43
C ASP A 59 1.91 8.38 18.83
N ARG A 60 0.74 9.03 18.72
CA ARG A 60 0.36 10.31 19.30
C ARG A 60 0.53 10.26 20.82
N THR A 61 0.72 9.06 21.36
CA THR A 61 1.05 8.77 22.74
C THR A 61 2.47 9.16 23.15
N SER A 62 3.42 9.38 22.23
CA SER A 62 4.81 9.72 22.61
C SER A 62 5.20 11.20 22.46
N MET A 63 4.41 12.04 21.79
CA MET A 63 4.79 13.46 21.58
C MET A 63 4.42 14.45 22.70
N TRP A 64 3.63 14.04 23.70
CA TRP A 64 3.30 14.90 24.86
C TRP A 64 4.20 14.69 26.09
N LYS A 65 5.08 13.68 26.08
CA LYS A 65 5.99 13.38 27.21
C LYS A 65 7.23 14.27 27.29
N GLN A 66 7.42 15.24 26.38
CA GLN A 66 8.57 16.16 26.42
C GLN A 66 8.22 17.62 26.72
N SER A 67 6.95 17.96 26.91
CA SER A 67 6.52 19.35 27.23
C SER A 67 6.07 19.55 28.67
N GLY A 68 6.47 18.66 29.60
CA GLY A 68 6.00 18.71 30.98
C GLY A 68 7.09 18.48 32.02
N ARG A 69 8.01 19.42 32.18
CA ARG A 69 8.48 19.85 33.52
C ARG A 69 9.19 21.21 33.44
N THR A 70 8.39 22.26 33.51
CA THR A 70 8.75 23.56 34.08
C THR A 70 8.96 23.45 35.60
N THR A 71 9.87 24.29 36.09
CA THR A 71 9.94 24.85 37.46
C THR A 71 10.36 23.95 38.63
N GLY A 72 11.49 24.33 39.22
CA GLY A 72 12.01 23.96 40.53
C GLY A 72 13.28 24.75 40.81
#